data_AF-A0A1S4A1X6-F1
#
_entry.id   AF-A0A1S4A1X6-F1
#
_cell.length_a   1.000
_cell.length_b   1.000
_cell.length_c   1.000
_cell.angle_alpha   90.00
_cell.angle_beta   90.00
_cell.angle_gamma   90.00
#
_symmetry.space_group_name_H-M   'P 1'
#
loop_
_entity.id
_entity.type
_entity.pdbx_description
1 polymer ?
#
loop_
_entity_poly.entity_id
_entity_poly.type
_entity_poly.pdbx_seq_one_letter_code
_entity_poly.pdbx_strand_id
1 'polypeptide(L)'
;MASKFTPKLFSWLILPTLLLISLYSLSLPLYTPTPKPKIPISSSCNLFKGKWINDPNRKPIYDESCPFHRNAWNCLRNQRENMGRINSWKWVPDKCDLARIDPVEFLGLMRNKNIGFVGDSLNENFLVSFLCILRVADSGAKKWKRKGAWRGAYFPWGFDKFPKETPLVFYKSGQPIQPPLEMFNGLKAVLENMIAYIEKELPGKTLKFWRLQSPRHFQGGDWNQNGSCTVDEPLDELQ
;
A
#
# COMPACT_ATOMS: atom_id res chain seq x y z
N MET A 1 25.85 50.58 -10.62
CA MET A 1 26.78 50.05 -11.63
C MET A 1 26.86 48.54 -11.46
N ALA A 2 26.30 47.76 -12.39
CA ALA A 2 26.39 46.31 -12.34
C ALA A 2 27.73 45.85 -12.93
N SER A 3 28.54 45.18 -12.11
CA SER A 3 29.79 44.55 -12.53
C SER A 3 29.48 43.50 -13.60
N LYS A 4 29.94 43.74 -14.84
CA LYS A 4 29.91 42.76 -15.92
C LYS A 4 30.94 41.67 -15.58
N PHE A 5 30.47 40.58 -14.98
CA PHE A 5 31.28 39.38 -14.80
C PHE A 5 31.83 38.92 -16.15
N THR A 6 33.16 38.98 -16.28
CA THR A 6 33.85 38.64 -17.52
C THR A 6 33.75 37.13 -17.81
N PRO A 7 33.43 36.73 -19.05
CA PRO A 7 33.13 35.33 -19.43
C PRO A 7 34.31 34.36 -19.23
N LYS A 8 35.55 34.86 -19.11
CA LYS A 8 36.74 34.02 -18.87
C LYS A 8 36.73 33.35 -17.49
N LEU A 9 36.15 33.99 -16.46
CA LEU A 9 36.09 33.44 -15.10
C LEU A 9 35.11 32.25 -15.01
N PHE A 10 34.03 32.29 -15.80
CA PHE A 10 33.01 31.24 -15.82
C PHE A 10 33.55 29.95 -16.44
N SER A 11 34.36 30.07 -17.50
CA SER A 11 34.96 28.91 -18.17
C SER A 11 35.98 28.17 -17.29
N TRP A 12 36.71 28.90 -16.44
CA TRP A 12 37.66 28.33 -15.47
C TRP A 12 36.99 27.61 -14.29
N LEU A 13 35.71 27.86 -14.01
CA LEU A 13 34.97 27.16 -12.96
C LEU A 13 34.28 25.89 -13.47
N ILE A 14 34.01 25.79 -14.79
CA ILE A 14 33.35 24.63 -15.39
C ILE A 14 34.24 23.38 -15.38
N LEU A 15 35.52 23.51 -15.70
CA LEU A 15 36.47 22.39 -15.69
C LEU A 15 36.65 21.75 -14.31
N PRO A 16 36.92 22.50 -13.21
CA PRO A 16 37.05 21.91 -11.88
C PRO A 16 35.71 21.38 -11.34
N THR A 17 34.57 21.99 -11.69
CA THR A 17 33.26 21.43 -11.30
C THR A 17 32.93 20.14 -12.02
N LEU A 18 33.21 20.04 -13.33
CA LEU A 18 33.07 18.77 -14.08
C LEU A 18 34.03 17.70 -13.56
N LEU A 19 35.26 18.06 -13.21
CA LEU A 19 36.23 17.16 -12.60
C LEU A 19 35.76 16.68 -11.21
N LEU A 20 35.22 17.57 -10.38
CA LEU A 20 34.62 17.22 -9.08
C LEU A 20 33.41 16.29 -9.25
N ILE A 21 32.53 16.54 -10.21
CA ILE A 21 31.38 15.68 -10.51
C ILE A 21 31.84 14.31 -11.02
N SER A 22 32.87 14.28 -11.87
CA SER A 22 33.47 13.04 -12.38
C SER A 22 34.09 12.24 -11.23
N LEU A 23 34.95 12.86 -10.42
CA LEU A 23 35.57 12.24 -9.25
C LEU A 23 34.51 11.76 -8.24
N TYR A 24 33.45 12.54 -8.03
CA TYR A 24 32.32 12.14 -7.17
C TYR A 24 31.60 10.91 -7.74
N SER A 25 31.37 10.88 -9.05
CA SER A 25 30.76 9.75 -9.76
C SER A 25 31.63 8.49 -9.74
N LEU A 26 32.95 8.63 -9.74
CA LEU A 26 33.92 7.54 -9.59
C LEU A 26 34.03 7.06 -8.13
N SER A 27 33.79 7.93 -7.15
CA SER A 27 33.82 7.60 -5.72
C SER A 27 32.48 7.07 -5.18
N LEU A 28 31.39 7.25 -5.92
CA LEU A 28 30.13 6.57 -5.62
C LEU A 28 30.38 5.07 -5.81
N PRO A 29 30.29 4.24 -4.75
CA PRO A 29 30.42 2.81 -4.91
C PRO A 29 29.37 2.38 -5.94
N LEU A 30 29.79 1.67 -6.98
CA LEU A 30 28.86 0.94 -7.82
C LEU A 30 28.10 0.00 -6.89
N TYR A 31 26.88 0.39 -6.52
CA TYR A 31 25.91 -0.54 -5.97
C TYR A 31 25.57 -1.48 -7.13
N THR A 32 26.40 -2.49 -7.30
CA THR A 32 26.02 -3.70 -8.02
C THR A 32 25.06 -4.41 -7.07
N PRO A 33 23.73 -4.43 -7.33
CA PRO A 33 22.87 -5.29 -6.56
C PRO A 33 23.44 -6.69 -6.73
N THR A 34 23.89 -7.29 -5.63
CA THR A 34 24.27 -8.70 -5.65
C THR A 34 23.08 -9.45 -6.23
N PRO A 35 23.26 -10.24 -7.30
CA PRO A 35 22.18 -11.04 -7.84
C PRO A 35 21.78 -12.01 -6.73
N LYS A 36 20.74 -11.66 -5.97
CA LYS A 36 20.06 -12.60 -5.08
C LYS A 36 19.71 -13.78 -5.97
N PRO A 37 19.98 -15.03 -5.53
CA PRO A 37 19.58 -16.21 -6.27
C PRO A 37 18.12 -16.02 -6.68
N LYS A 38 17.84 -16.05 -7.98
CA LYS A 38 16.45 -16.11 -8.45
C LYS A 38 15.93 -17.46 -7.98
N ILE A 39 15.37 -17.48 -6.76
CA ILE A 39 14.62 -18.62 -6.27
C ILE A 39 13.59 -18.87 -7.37
N PRO A 40 13.59 -20.04 -8.03
CA PRO A 40 12.58 -20.36 -9.00
C PRO A 40 11.25 -20.17 -8.28
N ILE A 41 10.46 -19.20 -8.71
CA ILE A 41 9.09 -19.06 -8.22
C ILE A 41 8.43 -20.35 -8.66
N SER A 42 8.40 -21.33 -7.75
CA SER A 42 7.74 -22.60 -7.97
C SER A 42 6.35 -22.27 -8.47
N SER A 43 5.99 -22.77 -9.65
CA SER A 43 4.69 -22.56 -10.28
C SER A 43 3.51 -23.05 -9.43
N SER A 44 3.79 -23.62 -8.25
CA SER A 44 2.85 -24.09 -7.25
C SER A 44 2.79 -23.27 -5.95
N CYS A 45 3.55 -22.17 -5.81
CA CYS A 45 3.51 -21.40 -4.56
C CYS A 45 2.29 -20.47 -4.50
N ASN A 46 1.31 -20.86 -3.69
CA ASN A 46 0.20 -19.98 -3.32
C ASN A 46 0.62 -19.05 -2.18
N LEU A 47 0.87 -17.78 -2.49
CA LEU A 47 1.27 -16.77 -1.50
C LEU A 47 0.21 -16.48 -0.43
N PHE A 48 -1.03 -16.88 -0.66
CA PHE A 48 -2.16 -16.68 0.25
C PHE A 48 -2.40 -17.87 1.18
N LYS A 49 -1.64 -18.96 1.03
CA LYS A 49 -1.69 -20.13 1.92
C LYS A 49 -0.39 -20.25 2.71
N GLY A 50 -0.49 -20.20 4.03
CA GLY A 50 0.65 -20.09 4.92
C GLY A 50 0.21 -19.91 6.36
N LYS A 51 1.12 -19.40 7.18
CA LYS A 51 0.87 -19.12 8.59
C LYS A 51 1.59 -17.87 9.05
N TRP A 52 1.06 -17.26 10.10
CA TRP A 52 1.78 -16.25 10.84
C TRP A 52 2.80 -16.92 11.76
N ILE A 53 4.04 -16.44 11.73
CA ILE A 53 5.09 -16.83 12.66
C ILE A 53 5.58 -15.61 13.42
N ASN A 54 5.93 -15.79 14.69
CA ASN A 54 6.57 -14.73 15.46
C ASN A 54 8.07 -14.69 15.13
N ASP A 55 8.57 -13.54 14.72
CA ASP A 55 10.00 -13.28 14.51
C ASP A 55 10.45 -12.13 15.43
N PRO A 56 10.93 -12.41 16.65
CA PRO A 56 11.28 -11.39 17.65
C PRO A 56 12.31 -10.36 17.17
N ASN A 57 13.14 -10.75 16.20
CA ASN A 57 14.18 -9.89 15.63
C ASN A 57 13.62 -8.97 14.53
N ARG A 58 12.41 -9.22 14.04
CA ARG A 58 11.75 -8.40 13.03
C ARG A 58 11.36 -7.05 13.61
N LYS A 59 11.92 -5.98 13.05
CA LYS A 59 11.54 -4.58 13.32
C LYS A 59 10.71 -4.01 12.17
N PRO A 60 9.81 -3.04 12.39
CA PRO A 60 9.13 -2.29 11.33
C PRO A 60 10.08 -1.74 10.26
N ILE A 61 9.59 -1.53 9.03
CA ILE A 61 10.42 -0.90 7.96
C ILE A 61 10.55 0.60 8.21
N TYR A 62 9.50 1.22 8.74
CA TYR A 62 9.39 2.64 9.03
C TYR A 62 8.92 2.82 10.48
N ASP A 63 9.19 3.99 11.04
CA ASP A 63 8.82 4.38 12.39
C ASP A 63 7.59 5.32 12.41
N GLU A 64 7.24 5.82 13.59
CA GLU A 64 6.13 6.74 13.80
C GLU A 64 6.28 8.10 13.11
N SER A 65 7.47 8.46 12.60
CA SER A 65 7.74 9.75 11.97
C SER A 65 7.15 9.87 10.56
N CYS A 66 6.68 8.77 9.97
CA CYS A 66 6.14 8.79 8.62
C CYS A 66 4.94 9.75 8.50
N PRO A 67 4.99 10.76 7.61
CA PRO A 67 4.01 11.84 7.55
C PRO A 67 2.67 11.44 6.92
N PHE A 68 2.56 10.22 6.39
CA PHE A 68 1.34 9.76 5.72
C PHE A 68 0.30 9.19 6.68
N HIS A 69 0.69 8.88 7.93
CA HIS A 69 -0.26 8.45 8.94
C HIS A 69 -1.22 9.57 9.30
N ARG A 70 -2.51 9.22 9.47
CA ARG A 70 -3.43 10.07 10.21
C ARG A 70 -3.12 9.93 11.69
N ASN A 71 -3.19 11.02 12.45
CA ASN A 71 -2.85 11.02 13.89
C ASN A 71 -3.58 9.91 14.65
N ALA A 72 -4.88 9.71 14.42
CA ALA A 72 -5.66 8.67 15.09
C ALA A 72 -5.22 7.23 14.77
N TRP A 73 -4.46 7.00 13.69
CA TRP A 73 -4.08 5.66 13.20
C TRP A 73 -2.59 5.36 13.36
N ASN A 74 -1.82 6.26 13.97
CA ASN A 74 -0.41 6.03 14.27
C ASN A 74 -0.26 5.36 15.65
N CYS A 75 -0.39 4.03 15.70
CA CYS A 75 -0.36 3.27 16.96
C CYS A 75 0.95 3.43 17.74
N LEU A 76 2.09 3.55 17.04
CA LEU A 76 3.39 3.77 17.67
C LEU A 76 3.42 5.13 18.39
N ARG A 77 3.04 6.21 17.68
CA ARG A 77 2.94 7.56 18.27
C ARG A 77 1.92 7.64 19.39
N ASN A 78 0.81 6.93 19.25
CA ASN A 78 -0.27 6.90 20.23
C ASN A 78 0.00 5.90 21.38
N GLN A 79 1.21 5.35 21.47
CA GLN A 79 1.66 4.51 22.58
C GLN A 79 0.77 3.29 22.82
N ARG A 80 0.29 2.65 21.74
CA ARG A 80 -0.38 1.36 21.86
C ARG A 80 0.58 0.36 22.50
N GLU A 81 0.11 -0.39 23.49
CA GLU A 81 0.87 -1.44 24.14
C GLU A 81 1.21 -2.58 23.16
N ASN A 82 2.26 -3.35 23.47
CA ASN A 82 2.66 -4.56 22.75
C ASN A 82 2.99 -4.36 21.25
N MET A 83 3.22 -3.13 20.79
CA MET A 83 3.58 -2.85 19.38
C MET A 83 4.84 -3.58 18.92
N GLY A 84 5.79 -3.87 19.81
CA GLY A 84 6.96 -4.69 19.51
C GLY A 84 6.58 -6.10 19.05
N ARG A 85 5.65 -6.75 19.77
CA ARG A 85 5.14 -8.10 19.44
C ARG A 85 4.21 -8.05 18.22
N ILE A 86 3.32 -7.06 18.14
CA ILE A 86 2.40 -6.92 16.99
C ILE A 86 3.21 -6.78 15.68
N ASN A 87 4.28 -5.99 15.69
CA ASN A 87 5.12 -5.78 14.52
C ASN A 87 6.11 -6.93 14.23
N SER A 88 6.28 -7.88 15.16
CA SER A 88 7.18 -9.03 15.00
C SER A 88 6.55 -10.18 14.22
N TRP A 89 5.22 -10.21 14.06
CA TRP A 89 4.51 -11.24 13.30
C TRP A 89 4.80 -11.14 11.80
N LYS A 90 5.17 -12.26 11.17
CA LYS A 90 5.47 -12.39 9.74
C LYS A 90 4.63 -13.49 9.09
N TRP A 91 4.04 -13.20 7.93
CA TRP A 91 3.39 -14.21 7.10
C TRP A 91 4.43 -15.03 6.34
N VAL A 92 4.32 -16.36 6.40
CA VAL A 92 5.19 -17.31 5.70
C VAL A 92 4.32 -18.28 4.88
N PRO A 93 4.40 -18.23 3.54
CA PRO A 93 3.72 -19.20 2.68
C PRO A 93 4.23 -20.64 2.90
N ASP A 94 3.36 -21.63 2.73
CA ASP A 94 3.69 -23.04 3.00
C ASP A 94 4.81 -23.62 2.13
N LYS A 95 4.89 -23.16 0.87
CA LYS A 95 5.69 -23.79 -0.18
C LYS A 95 6.79 -22.90 -0.76
N CYS A 96 6.94 -21.68 -0.26
CA CYS A 96 8.01 -20.80 -0.71
C CYS A 96 8.30 -19.67 0.29
N ASP A 97 9.48 -19.09 0.12
CA ASP A 97 9.88 -17.91 0.86
C ASP A 97 9.26 -16.64 0.28
N LEU A 98 8.63 -15.86 1.15
CA LEU A 98 8.22 -14.50 0.84
C LEU A 98 9.28 -13.53 1.37
N ALA A 99 10.09 -12.99 0.46
CA ALA A 99 11.07 -11.98 0.78
C ALA A 99 10.39 -10.70 1.31
N ARG A 100 11.03 -10.07 2.29
CA ARG A 100 10.63 -8.74 2.74
C ARG A 100 10.87 -7.74 1.61
N ILE A 101 9.98 -6.77 1.45
CA ILE A 101 10.17 -5.69 0.48
C ILE A 101 11.46 -4.92 0.78
N ASP A 102 12.30 -4.79 -0.24
CA ASP A 102 13.40 -3.84 -0.30
C ASP A 102 12.89 -2.59 -1.02
N PRO A 103 12.74 -1.45 -0.33
CA PRO A 103 12.14 -0.26 -0.92
C PRO A 103 13.01 0.35 -2.03
N VAL A 104 14.33 0.20 -1.97
CA VAL A 104 15.26 0.71 -2.99
C VAL A 104 15.13 -0.14 -4.26
N GLU A 105 15.18 -1.46 -4.10
CA GLU A 105 15.02 -2.41 -5.21
C GLU A 105 13.64 -2.24 -5.86
N PHE A 106 12.58 -2.10 -5.04
CA PHE A 106 11.22 -1.90 -5.53
C PHE A 106 11.08 -0.61 -6.35
N LEU A 107 11.59 0.53 -5.85
CA LEU A 107 11.56 1.79 -6.61
C LEU A 107 12.37 1.70 -7.90
N GLY A 108 13.49 0.97 -7.90
CA GLY A 108 14.25 0.65 -9.10
C GLY A 108 13.43 -0.10 -10.16
N LEU A 109 12.73 -1.16 -9.74
CA LEU A 109 11.86 -1.98 -10.60
C LEU A 109 10.66 -1.19 -11.14
N MET A 110 10.17 -0.22 -10.36
CA MET A 110 9.00 0.59 -10.69
C MET A 110 9.34 1.91 -11.41
N ARG A 111 10.61 2.12 -11.77
CA ARG A 111 11.03 3.31 -12.52
C ARG A 111 10.23 3.42 -13.82
N ASN A 112 9.73 4.63 -14.09
CA ASN A 112 8.90 4.95 -15.26
C ASN A 112 7.58 4.16 -15.36
N LYS A 113 7.09 3.59 -14.25
CA LYS A 113 5.79 2.93 -14.15
C LYS A 113 4.86 3.72 -13.24
N ASN A 114 3.57 3.64 -13.53
CA ASN A 114 2.53 4.19 -12.67
C ASN A 114 1.83 3.04 -11.94
N ILE A 115 1.65 3.18 -10.63
CA ILE A 115 0.87 2.26 -9.80
C ILE A 115 -0.36 3.03 -9.30
N GLY A 116 -1.54 2.51 -9.59
CA GLY A 116 -2.81 3.06 -9.13
C GLY A 116 -3.43 2.18 -8.06
N PHE A 117 -4.05 2.80 -7.06
CA PHE A 117 -4.82 2.12 -6.02
C PHE A 117 -6.27 2.57 -6.07
N VAL A 118 -7.19 1.63 -6.18
CA VAL A 118 -8.65 1.88 -6.16
C VAL A 118 -9.23 1.07 -5.01
N GLY A 119 -9.98 1.73 -4.13
CA GLY A 119 -10.60 1.07 -2.99
C GLY A 119 -11.22 2.06 -2.00
N ASP A 120 -11.60 1.54 -0.85
CA ASP A 120 -12.23 2.26 0.24
C ASP A 120 -11.21 2.83 1.26
N SER A 121 -11.69 3.16 2.47
CA SER A 121 -10.86 3.63 3.58
C SER A 121 -9.84 2.58 4.06
N LEU A 122 -10.13 1.28 3.94
CA LEU A 122 -9.18 0.23 4.33
C LEU A 122 -8.03 0.17 3.31
N ASN A 123 -8.33 0.40 2.02
CA ASN A 123 -7.30 0.54 1.00
C ASN A 123 -6.41 1.77 1.24
N GLU A 124 -6.93 2.84 1.84
CA GLU A 124 -6.11 3.98 2.27
C GLU A 124 -5.07 3.59 3.32
N ASN A 125 -5.40 2.70 4.28
CA ASN A 125 -4.44 2.20 5.25
C ASN A 125 -3.29 1.42 4.59
N PHE A 126 -3.60 0.62 3.57
CA PHE A 126 -2.58 -0.07 2.77
C PHE A 126 -1.68 0.94 2.06
N LEU A 127 -2.27 1.93 1.37
CA LEU A 127 -1.51 2.96 0.66
C LEU A 127 -0.60 3.75 1.59
N VAL A 128 -1.06 4.09 2.80
CA VAL A 128 -0.24 4.78 3.81
C VAL A 128 0.97 3.93 4.19
N SER A 129 0.77 2.66 4.56
CA SER A 129 1.87 1.75 4.92
C SER A 129 2.86 1.58 3.77
N PHE A 130 2.34 1.40 2.55
CA PHE A 130 3.15 1.28 1.34
C PHE A 130 4.00 2.53 1.09
N LEU A 131 3.40 3.73 1.15
CA LEU A 131 4.15 4.98 0.98
C LEU A 131 5.18 5.20 2.09
N CYS A 132 4.90 4.80 3.34
CA CYS A 132 5.87 4.87 4.43
C CYS A 132 7.08 3.95 4.18
N ILE A 133 6.85 2.73 3.68
CA ILE A 133 7.93 1.82 3.26
C ILE A 133 8.79 2.45 2.17
N LEU A 134 8.17 3.01 1.13
CA LEU A 134 8.92 3.63 0.02
C LEU A 134 9.67 4.89 0.47
N ARG A 135 9.14 5.63 1.45
CA ARG A 135 9.77 6.83 1.99
C ARG A 135 11.14 6.56 2.64
N VAL A 136 11.35 5.34 3.13
CA VAL A 136 12.65 4.92 3.66
C VAL A 136 13.74 4.97 2.59
N ALA A 137 13.38 4.69 1.33
CA ALA A 137 14.29 4.81 0.19
C ALA A 137 14.27 6.21 -0.45
N ASP A 138 13.13 6.91 -0.40
CA ASP A 138 12.99 8.25 -0.98
C ASP A 138 12.14 9.18 -0.10
N SER A 139 12.82 10.08 0.63
CA SER A 139 12.18 11.11 1.45
C SER A 139 11.33 12.12 0.65
N GLY A 140 11.47 12.15 -0.68
CA GLY A 140 10.67 12.94 -1.61
C GLY A 140 9.30 12.32 -1.94
N ALA A 141 8.99 11.12 -1.45
CA ALA A 141 7.69 10.49 -1.64
C ALA A 141 6.55 11.42 -1.21
N LYS A 142 5.50 11.51 -2.03
CA LYS A 142 4.31 12.33 -1.77
C LYS A 142 3.04 11.52 -1.98
N LYS A 143 2.11 11.62 -1.04
CA LYS A 143 0.76 11.10 -1.21
C LYS A 143 0.03 12.01 -2.21
N TRP A 144 -0.27 11.49 -3.39
CA TRP A 144 -1.05 12.19 -4.40
C TRP A 144 -2.43 11.54 -4.56
N LYS A 145 -3.45 12.37 -4.82
CA LYS A 145 -4.82 11.93 -5.11
C LYS A 145 -5.37 12.75 -6.27
N ARG A 146 -6.05 12.09 -7.21
CA ARG A 146 -6.78 12.77 -8.29
C ARG A 146 -7.89 13.64 -7.70
N LYS A 147 -7.98 14.91 -8.15
CA LYS A 147 -9.07 15.82 -7.77
C LYS A 147 -10.42 15.14 -8.07
N GLY A 148 -11.31 15.08 -7.08
CA GLY A 148 -12.62 14.42 -7.21
C GLY A 148 -12.66 12.91 -6.95
N ALA A 149 -11.54 12.26 -6.61
CA ALA A 149 -11.51 10.82 -6.31
C ALA A 149 -12.12 10.44 -4.93
N TRP A 150 -12.97 11.28 -4.34
CA TRP A 150 -13.82 10.96 -3.17
C TRP A 150 -15.27 10.68 -3.62
N ARG A 151 -15.44 9.94 -4.72
CA ARG A 151 -16.74 9.41 -5.17
C ARG A 151 -16.87 7.91 -4.90
N GLY A 152 -16.25 7.44 -3.81
CA GLY A 152 -16.29 6.04 -3.42
C GLY A 152 -17.45 5.79 -2.46
N ALA A 153 -18.16 4.69 -2.67
CA ALA A 153 -19.11 4.16 -1.71
C ALA A 153 -18.34 3.39 -0.62
N TYR A 154 -18.72 3.60 0.64
CA TYR A 154 -18.46 2.61 1.68
C TYR A 154 -19.42 1.45 1.40
N PHE A 155 -18.89 0.26 1.14
CA PHE A 155 -19.70 -0.97 1.08
C PHE A 155 -19.59 -1.66 2.43
N PRO A 156 -20.52 -1.41 3.38
CA PRO A 156 -20.58 -2.23 4.56
C PRO A 156 -20.90 -3.66 4.13
N TRP A 157 -20.06 -4.60 4.54
CA TRP A 157 -20.33 -6.02 4.34
C TRP A 157 -21.05 -6.58 5.55
N GLY A 158 -22.20 -7.20 5.29
CA GLY A 158 -22.98 -7.93 6.28
C GLY A 158 -24.48 -7.69 6.13
N PHE A 159 -25.27 -8.75 6.22
CA PHE A 159 -26.74 -8.66 6.22
C PHE A 159 -27.26 -7.86 7.42
N ASP A 160 -26.47 -7.76 8.50
CA ASP A 160 -26.76 -6.93 9.67
C ASP A 160 -26.83 -5.43 9.36
N LYS A 161 -26.20 -4.99 8.26
CA LYS A 161 -26.18 -3.58 7.85
C LYS A 161 -27.32 -3.21 6.89
N PHE A 162 -28.03 -4.22 6.37
CA PHE A 162 -29.12 -4.05 5.40
C PHE A 162 -30.30 -4.93 5.80
N PRO A 163 -31.04 -4.56 6.86
CA PRO A 163 -32.21 -5.32 7.29
C PRO A 163 -33.34 -5.19 6.27
N LYS A 164 -34.36 -6.05 6.35
CA LYS A 164 -35.43 -6.12 5.34
C LYS A 164 -36.18 -4.80 5.15
N GLU A 165 -36.23 -3.98 6.19
CA GLU A 165 -36.89 -2.68 6.23
C GLU A 165 -36.07 -1.60 5.49
N THR A 166 -34.75 -1.76 5.39
CA THR A 166 -33.83 -0.86 4.69
C THR A 166 -32.83 -1.65 3.83
N PRO A 167 -33.33 -2.30 2.75
CA PRO A 167 -32.49 -3.17 1.94
C PRO A 167 -31.46 -2.37 1.15
N LEU A 168 -30.36 -3.03 0.79
CA LEU A 168 -29.37 -2.48 -0.13
C LEU A 168 -29.99 -2.29 -1.52
N VAL A 169 -29.90 -1.07 -2.07
CA VAL A 169 -30.41 -0.74 -3.41
C VAL A 169 -29.25 -0.38 -4.33
N PHE A 170 -29.18 -1.04 -5.48
CA PHE A 170 -28.19 -0.76 -6.52
C PHE A 170 -28.76 0.21 -7.55
N TYR A 171 -27.93 1.14 -8.00
CA TYR A 171 -28.31 2.17 -8.98
C TYR A 171 -27.49 2.01 -10.27
N LYS A 172 -28.13 2.27 -11.41
CA LYS A 172 -27.49 2.38 -12.72
C LYS A 172 -27.94 3.68 -13.37
N SER A 173 -26.98 4.51 -13.79
CA SER A 173 -27.24 5.83 -14.41
C SER A 173 -28.19 6.72 -13.59
N GLY A 174 -28.05 6.71 -12.26
CA GLY A 174 -28.86 7.51 -11.34
C GLY A 174 -30.24 6.95 -11.02
N GLN A 175 -30.62 5.79 -11.57
CA GLN A 175 -31.91 5.14 -11.32
C GLN A 175 -31.73 3.80 -10.59
N PRO A 176 -32.65 3.41 -9.69
CA PRO A 176 -32.58 2.13 -9.01
C PRO A 176 -32.78 0.99 -10.03
N ILE A 177 -31.99 -0.08 -9.90
CA ILE A 177 -32.12 -1.28 -10.74
C ILE A 177 -33.40 -2.03 -10.33
N GLN A 178 -34.23 -2.39 -11.30
CA GLN A 178 -35.46 -3.16 -11.09
C GLN A 178 -35.45 -4.47 -11.92
N PRO A 179 -35.82 -5.62 -11.33
CA PRO A 179 -36.11 -5.82 -9.89
C PRO A 179 -34.85 -5.59 -9.02
N PRO A 180 -35.01 -5.29 -7.71
CA PRO A 180 -33.86 -5.11 -6.81
C PRO A 180 -32.93 -6.32 -6.82
N LEU A 181 -31.62 -6.05 -6.91
CA LEU A 181 -30.61 -7.10 -6.88
C LEU A 181 -30.29 -7.50 -5.45
N GLU A 182 -30.19 -8.80 -5.21
CA GLU A 182 -29.58 -9.32 -3.99
C GLU A 182 -28.11 -8.89 -3.88
N MET A 183 -27.59 -8.86 -2.65
CA MET A 183 -26.26 -8.32 -2.33
C MET A 183 -25.14 -8.87 -3.24
N PHE A 184 -25.09 -10.19 -3.45
CA PHE A 184 -24.05 -10.81 -4.29
C PHE A 184 -24.22 -10.48 -5.79
N ASN A 185 -25.46 -10.48 -6.28
CA ASN A 185 -25.75 -10.14 -7.68
C ASN A 185 -25.46 -8.67 -7.97
N GLY A 186 -25.79 -7.78 -7.04
CA GLY A 186 -25.48 -6.37 -7.15
C GLY A 186 -23.97 -6.10 -7.03
N LEU A 187 -23.26 -6.79 -6.14
CA LEU A 187 -21.80 -6.72 -6.08
C LEU A 187 -21.18 -7.16 -7.41
N LYS A 188 -21.63 -8.29 -7.96
CA LYS A 188 -21.17 -8.78 -9.26
C LYS A 188 -21.36 -7.71 -10.35
N ALA A 189 -22.53 -7.09 -10.41
CA ALA A 189 -22.80 -6.00 -11.34
C ALA A 189 -21.86 -4.80 -11.14
N VAL A 190 -21.60 -4.39 -9.89
CA VAL A 190 -20.64 -3.30 -9.58
C VAL A 190 -19.22 -3.67 -10.03
N LEU A 191 -18.77 -4.89 -9.74
CA LEU A 191 -17.44 -5.38 -10.12
C LEU A 191 -17.28 -5.42 -11.65
N GLU A 192 -18.25 -5.96 -12.37
CA GLU A 192 -18.22 -6.01 -13.85
C GLU A 192 -18.11 -4.61 -14.46
N ASN A 193 -18.91 -3.65 -13.99
CA ASN A 193 -18.84 -2.26 -14.46
C ASN A 193 -17.50 -1.60 -14.12
N MET A 194 -16.99 -1.83 -12.91
CA MET A 194 -15.71 -1.26 -12.47
C MET A 194 -14.53 -1.85 -13.25
N ILE A 195 -14.51 -3.16 -13.47
CA ILE A 195 -13.47 -3.84 -14.27
C ILE A 195 -13.47 -3.29 -15.69
N ALA A 196 -14.63 -3.22 -16.35
CA ALA A 196 -14.75 -2.68 -17.70
C ALA A 196 -14.24 -1.22 -17.79
N TYR A 197 -14.56 -0.39 -16.79
CA TYR A 197 -14.06 0.98 -16.71
C TYR A 197 -12.53 1.04 -16.54
N ILE A 198 -11.98 0.25 -15.61
CA ILE A 198 -10.53 0.19 -15.36
C ILE A 198 -9.77 -0.29 -16.60
N GLU A 199 -10.30 -1.28 -17.32
CA GLU A 199 -9.72 -1.79 -18.56
C GLU A 199 -9.73 -0.77 -19.70
N LYS A 200 -10.81 0.02 -19.80
CA LYS A 200 -10.93 1.09 -20.79
C LYS A 200 -10.00 2.27 -20.49
N GLU A 201 -9.91 2.69 -19.23
CA GLU A 201 -9.26 3.96 -18.87
C GLU A 201 -7.77 3.81 -18.55
N LEU A 202 -7.31 2.63 -18.13
CA LEU A 202 -5.91 2.41 -17.76
C LEU A 202 -5.15 1.69 -18.88
N PRO A 203 -3.91 2.13 -19.21
CA PRO A 203 -3.07 1.45 -20.20
C PRO A 203 -2.93 -0.05 -19.89
N GLY A 204 -2.93 -0.90 -20.93
CA GLY A 204 -2.78 -2.35 -20.76
C GLY A 204 -1.50 -2.78 -20.03
N LYS A 205 -0.43 -1.97 -20.12
CA LYS A 205 0.84 -2.18 -19.39
C LYS A 205 0.79 -1.82 -17.90
N THR A 206 -0.34 -1.35 -17.40
CA THR A 206 -0.51 -0.97 -15.98
C THR A 206 -0.63 -2.22 -15.14
N LEU A 207 0.15 -2.30 -14.06
CA LEU A 207 0.01 -3.35 -13.07
C LEU A 207 -1.22 -3.08 -12.19
N LYS A 208 -2.17 -4.00 -12.20
CA LYS A 208 -3.46 -3.88 -11.50
C LYS A 208 -3.50 -4.90 -10.36
N PHE A 209 -3.82 -4.46 -9.16
CA PHE A 209 -4.00 -5.33 -8.00
C PHE A 209 -5.41 -5.20 -7.45
N TRP A 210 -6.03 -6.33 -7.13
CA TRP A 210 -7.25 -6.37 -6.36
C TRP A 210 -6.94 -6.78 -4.93
N ARG A 211 -7.28 -5.94 -3.96
CA ARG A 211 -7.21 -6.33 -2.56
C ARG A 211 -8.52 -7.01 -2.17
N LEU A 212 -8.41 -8.17 -1.54
CA LEU A 212 -9.56 -8.87 -0.97
C LEU A 212 -10.05 -8.18 0.31
N GLN A 213 -11.18 -8.66 0.83
CA GLN A 213 -11.77 -8.15 2.05
C GLN A 213 -10.76 -8.12 3.21
N SER A 214 -10.81 -7.06 4.00
CA SER A 214 -10.09 -6.99 5.26
C SER A 214 -11.05 -7.40 6.38
N PRO A 215 -10.77 -8.46 7.13
CA PRO A 215 -11.62 -8.85 8.25
C PRO A 215 -11.57 -7.80 9.37
N ARG A 216 -12.63 -7.77 10.16
CA ARG A 216 -12.79 -6.95 11.36
C ARG A 216 -12.68 -7.86 12.57
N HIS A 217 -12.02 -7.41 13.64
CA HIS A 217 -11.87 -8.19 14.86
C HIS A 217 -12.10 -7.29 16.05
N PHE A 218 -13.19 -7.57 16.78
CA PHE A 218 -13.55 -6.88 18.00
C PHE A 218 -14.03 -7.90 19.02
N GLN A 219 -13.72 -7.67 20.29
CA GLN A 219 -14.20 -8.42 21.44
C GLN A 219 -15.13 -7.53 22.26
N GLY A 220 -16.21 -8.11 22.79
CA GLY A 220 -17.17 -7.39 23.64
C GLY A 220 -18.15 -6.47 22.89
N GLY A 221 -18.13 -6.48 21.55
CA GLY A 221 -19.04 -5.68 20.71
C GLY A 221 -18.41 -5.27 19.38
N ASP A 222 -19.14 -4.54 18.56
CA ASP A 222 -18.63 -3.89 17.34
C ASP A 222 -17.83 -2.61 17.71
N TRP A 223 -17.05 -2.06 16.78
CA TRP A 223 -16.24 -0.84 17.02
C TRP A 223 -17.02 0.37 17.55
N ASN A 224 -18.32 0.46 17.23
CA ASN A 224 -19.23 1.50 17.68
C ASN A 224 -20.14 1.06 18.85
N GLN A 225 -19.86 -0.11 19.43
CA GLN A 225 -20.63 -0.73 20.50
C GLN A 225 -19.69 -1.28 21.58
N ASN A 226 -18.76 -0.45 22.07
CA ASN A 226 -17.76 -0.81 23.08
C ASN A 226 -16.85 -1.99 22.73
N GLY A 227 -16.83 -2.43 21.47
CA GLY A 227 -15.91 -3.44 20.97
C GLY A 227 -14.47 -2.95 21.03
N SER A 228 -13.56 -3.84 21.44
CA SER A 228 -12.13 -3.53 21.51
C SER A 228 -11.29 -4.62 20.83
N CYS A 229 -10.08 -4.26 20.41
CA CYS A 229 -9.12 -5.19 19.80
C CYS A 229 -7.81 -5.14 20.61
N THR A 230 -7.77 -5.90 21.70
CA THR A 230 -6.65 -5.91 22.66
C THR A 230 -5.64 -7.03 22.39
N VAL A 231 -5.97 -7.98 21.52
CA VAL A 231 -5.09 -9.09 21.15
C VAL A 231 -3.84 -8.60 20.43
N ASP A 232 -2.71 -9.23 20.76
CA ASP A 232 -1.39 -9.01 20.18
C ASP A 232 -0.89 -10.22 19.38
N GLU A 233 -1.77 -11.21 19.17
CA GLU A 233 -1.55 -12.42 18.39
C GLU A 233 -2.57 -12.54 17.25
N PRO A 234 -2.16 -13.06 16.07
CA PRO A 234 -3.09 -13.46 15.02
C PRO A 234 -4.06 -14.54 15.51
N LEU A 235 -5.28 -14.50 15.01
CA LEU A 235 -6.25 -15.57 15.25
C LEU A 235 -5.77 -16.86 14.57
N ASP A 236 -5.76 -17.97 15.30
CA ASP A 236 -5.60 -19.29 14.70
C ASP A 236 -6.85 -19.64 13.90
N GLU A 237 -6.68 -20.19 12.70
CA GLU A 237 -7.79 -20.61 11.81
C GLU A 237 -8.66 -21.75 12.40
N LEU A 238 -8.30 -22.27 13.59
CA LEU A 238 -8.97 -23.37 14.29
C LEU A 238 -9.87 -22.93 15.45
N GLN A 239 -10.15 -21.63 15.62
CA GLN A 239 -11.11 -21.10 16.60
C GLN A 239 -12.40 -20.59 15.96
#